data_AF-A0A0G0KD77-F1
#
_entry.id   AF-A0A0G0KD77-F1
#
_cell.length_a   1.000
_cell.length_b   1.000
_cell.length_c   1.000
_cell.angle_alpha   90.00
_cell.angle_beta   90.00
_cell.angle_gamma   90.00
#
_symmetry.space_group_name_H-M   'P 1'
#
loop_
_entity.id
_entity.type
_entity.pdbx_description
1 polymer ?
#
loop_
_entity_poly.entity_id
_entity_poly.type
_entity_poly.pdbx_seq_one_letter_code
_entity_poly.pdbx_strand_id
1 'polypeptide(L)'
;FINDIFGFSLTRPPGLLKTDIAWFFMTKDFLFFLLFLFNLINFKKNLFFSLVSLFSLLFFLGYQDIYYLYLNFLTPFLCLSFYEMNSFIKKQLGVQEMVILTIVLFFISLNFFVYIDNYRNLQKVNGIDNIISIIKKLRPNYLYGYNGLTPALSVITNVPALSNVNDAYVYFFRRGMYNKETLTDQAVSKKTIIITQGAEYPEYNIKQDVLDNEILNKEKVYKYCKNILSVPVKAEGNTNRINLFKCYQN
;
A
#
# COMPACT_ATOMS: atom_id res chain seq x y z
N PHE A 1 -15.71 18.39 10.54
CA PHE A 1 -14.39 17.97 11.09
C PHE A 1 -14.44 16.58 11.73
N ILE A 2 -15.10 16.37 12.87
CA ILE A 2 -15.19 15.03 13.50
C ILE A 2 -15.90 14.03 12.58
N ASN A 3 -17.08 14.38 12.04
CA ASN A 3 -17.76 13.52 11.07
C ASN A 3 -16.95 13.29 9.78
N ASP A 4 -16.12 14.25 9.36
CA ASP A 4 -15.28 14.08 8.18
C ASP A 4 -14.10 13.15 8.48
N ILE A 5 -13.46 13.28 9.64
CA ILE A 5 -12.32 12.42 10.03
C ILE A 5 -12.79 11.01 10.32
N PHE A 6 -13.80 10.84 11.17
CA PHE A 6 -14.30 9.53 11.52
C PHE A 6 -15.11 8.91 10.38
N GLY A 7 -15.96 9.67 9.70
CA GLY A 7 -16.71 9.18 8.55
C GLY A 7 -15.79 8.74 7.41
N PHE A 8 -14.77 9.55 7.06
CA PHE A 8 -13.79 9.17 6.03
C PHE A 8 -12.92 7.98 6.47
N SER A 9 -12.52 7.90 7.74
CA SER A 9 -11.68 6.79 8.25
C SER A 9 -12.45 5.47 8.45
N LEU A 10 -13.77 5.54 8.66
CA LEU A 10 -14.64 4.37 8.83
C LEU A 10 -15.21 3.84 7.50
N THR A 11 -15.27 4.67 6.46
CA THR A 11 -15.82 4.31 5.14
C THR A 11 -14.75 4.14 4.06
N ARG A 12 -13.47 4.27 4.41
CA ARG A 12 -12.37 4.06 3.47
C ARG A 12 -12.34 2.58 3.05
N PRO A 13 -12.24 2.26 1.76
CA PRO A 13 -12.04 0.89 1.32
C PRO A 13 -10.79 0.33 1.98
N PRO A 14 -10.83 -0.91 2.51
CA PRO A 14 -9.70 -1.50 3.23
C PRO A 14 -8.50 -1.61 2.28
N GLY A 15 -7.38 -0.97 2.64
CA GLY A 15 -6.16 -1.05 1.83
C GLY A 15 -5.50 -2.43 1.88
N LEU A 16 -5.47 -3.07 3.06
CA LEU A 16 -4.92 -4.41 3.30
C LEU A 16 -5.87 -5.20 4.21
N LEU A 17 -5.96 -6.52 4.01
CA LEU A 17 -6.80 -7.38 4.85
C LEU A 17 -6.25 -7.39 6.29
N LYS A 18 -7.12 -7.24 7.29
CA LYS A 18 -6.74 -7.33 8.72
C LYS A 18 -5.96 -8.60 9.04
N THR A 19 -6.37 -9.72 8.46
CA THR A 19 -5.70 -11.01 8.64
C THR A 19 -4.24 -10.97 8.22
N ASP A 20 -3.93 -10.30 7.12
CA ASP A 20 -2.58 -10.20 6.59
C ASP A 20 -1.71 -9.32 7.47
N ILE A 21 -2.29 -8.26 8.04
CA ILE A 21 -1.60 -7.37 8.98
C ILE A 21 -1.36 -8.06 10.32
N ALA A 22 -2.34 -8.78 10.85
CA ALA A 22 -2.18 -9.57 12.07
C ALA A 22 -1.11 -10.66 11.86
N TRP A 23 -1.17 -11.35 10.72
CA TRP A 23 -0.19 -12.34 10.33
C TRP A 23 1.20 -11.75 10.18
N PHE A 24 1.32 -10.56 9.58
CA PHE A 24 2.57 -9.83 9.48
C PHE A 24 3.11 -9.48 10.86
N PHE A 25 2.30 -8.93 11.77
CA PHE A 25 2.71 -8.61 13.13
C PHE A 25 3.17 -9.85 13.91
N MET A 26 2.48 -10.97 13.74
CA MET A 26 2.84 -12.24 14.37
C MET A 26 4.10 -12.87 13.79
N THR A 27 4.38 -12.73 12.50
CA THR A 27 5.48 -13.47 11.85
C THR A 27 6.73 -12.65 11.59
N LYS A 28 6.57 -11.36 11.29
CA LYS A 28 7.66 -10.43 10.95
C LYS A 28 8.04 -9.59 12.16
N ASP A 29 7.05 -9.04 12.87
CA ASP A 29 7.27 -8.30 14.12
C ASP A 29 7.21 -9.19 15.37
N PHE A 30 7.72 -10.42 15.27
CA PHE A 30 7.52 -11.47 16.28
C PHE A 30 7.93 -11.07 17.71
N LEU A 31 9.04 -10.33 17.88
CA LEU A 31 9.44 -9.84 19.21
C LEU A 31 8.41 -8.87 19.81
N PHE A 32 7.84 -7.98 18.99
CA PHE A 32 6.78 -7.09 19.43
C PHE A 32 5.50 -7.86 19.74
N PHE A 33 5.18 -8.89 18.96
CA PHE A 33 4.07 -9.78 19.27
C PHE A 33 4.24 -10.51 20.61
N LEU A 34 5.44 -11.02 20.91
CA LEU A 34 5.74 -11.63 22.21
C LEU A 34 5.60 -10.63 23.38
N LEU A 35 6.08 -9.41 23.20
CA LEU A 35 5.93 -8.33 24.19
C LEU A 35 4.46 -7.96 24.42
N PHE A 36 3.69 -7.89 23.34
CA PHE A 36 2.27 -7.64 23.37
C PHE A 36 1.52 -8.72 24.17
N LEU A 37 1.80 -10.01 23.90
CA LEU A 37 1.24 -11.12 24.67
C LEU A 37 1.69 -11.10 26.14
N PHE A 38 2.96 -10.83 26.39
CA PHE A 38 3.52 -10.74 27.74
C PHE A 38 2.80 -9.68 28.58
N ASN A 39 2.51 -8.52 27.99
CA ASN A 39 1.74 -7.46 28.66
C ASN A 39 0.31 -7.94 28.96
N LEU A 40 -0.39 -8.52 27.99
CA LEU A 40 -1.76 -9.02 28.20
C LEU A 40 -1.84 -10.10 29.30
N ILE A 41 -0.87 -11.00 29.38
CA ILE A 41 -0.81 -12.06 30.40
C ILE A 41 -0.47 -11.48 31.78
N ASN A 42 0.44 -10.49 31.86
CA ASN A 42 0.87 -9.87 33.11
C ASN A 42 0.05 -8.64 33.50
N PHE A 43 -1.26 -8.66 33.22
CA PHE A 43 -2.16 -7.52 33.40
C PHE A 43 -2.06 -6.85 34.77
N LYS A 44 -1.94 -7.66 35.84
CA LYS A 44 -1.86 -7.17 37.22
C LYS A 44 -0.54 -6.47 37.56
N LYS A 45 0.57 -6.85 36.92
CA LYS A 45 1.90 -6.28 37.18
C LYS A 45 2.17 -5.05 36.31
N ASN A 46 1.70 -5.08 35.06
CA ASN A 46 2.00 -4.06 34.06
C ASN A 46 0.74 -3.34 33.58
N LEU A 47 -0.09 -2.83 34.50
CA LEU A 47 -1.43 -2.32 34.19
C LEU A 47 -1.44 -1.34 33.00
N PHE A 48 -0.51 -0.38 32.99
CA PHE A 48 -0.40 0.61 31.92
C PHE A 48 -0.15 -0.04 30.54
N PHE A 49 0.92 -0.84 30.39
CA PHE A 49 1.26 -1.48 29.11
C PHE A 49 0.20 -2.52 28.69
N SER A 50 -0.46 -3.13 29.65
CA SER A 50 -1.54 -4.10 29.41
C SER A 50 -2.79 -3.42 28.88
N LEU A 51 -3.15 -2.25 29.43
CA LEU A 51 -4.23 -1.41 28.92
C LEU A 51 -3.91 -0.91 27.50
N VAL A 52 -2.68 -0.43 27.25
CA VAL A 52 -2.27 0.00 25.90
C VAL A 52 -2.38 -1.16 24.90
N SER A 53 -1.94 -2.36 25.27
CA SER A 53 -2.04 -3.56 24.42
C SER A 53 -3.51 -3.95 24.19
N LEU A 54 -4.35 -3.94 25.22
CA LEU A 54 -5.77 -4.23 25.13
C LEU A 54 -6.51 -3.23 24.24
N PHE A 55 -6.29 -1.92 24.44
CA PHE A 55 -6.89 -0.90 23.59
C PHE A 55 -6.41 -1.05 22.15
N SER A 56 -5.12 -1.29 21.92
CA SER A 56 -4.60 -1.51 20.56
C SER A 56 -5.30 -2.69 19.86
N LEU A 57 -5.57 -3.78 20.60
CA LEU A 57 -6.35 -4.92 20.08
C LEU A 57 -7.79 -4.52 19.73
N LEU A 58 -8.47 -3.80 20.61
CA LEU A 58 -9.85 -3.34 20.38
C LEU A 58 -9.91 -2.38 19.19
N PHE A 59 -8.95 -1.46 19.06
CA PHE A 59 -8.84 -0.54 17.92
C PHE A 59 -8.59 -1.31 16.61
N PHE A 60 -7.69 -2.30 16.62
CA PHE A 60 -7.43 -3.15 15.46
C PHE A 60 -8.69 -3.91 15.01
N LEU A 61 -9.49 -4.42 15.95
CA LEU A 61 -10.75 -5.11 15.65
C LEU A 61 -11.85 -4.14 15.20
N GLY A 62 -11.93 -2.93 15.76
CA GLY A 62 -13.00 -1.96 15.51
C GLY A 62 -12.83 -1.11 14.24
N TYR A 63 -11.61 -0.72 13.87
CA TYR A 63 -11.37 0.23 12.76
C TYR A 63 -11.05 -0.46 11.43
N GLN A 64 -11.32 0.22 10.31
CA GLN A 64 -11.22 -0.36 8.95
C GLN A 64 -9.94 -0.01 8.17
N ASP A 65 -9.16 1.02 8.54
CA ASP A 65 -8.09 1.47 7.63
C ASP A 65 -6.90 2.25 8.24
N ILE A 66 -6.67 2.13 9.55
CA ILE A 66 -5.59 2.86 10.27
C ILE A 66 -4.61 1.90 10.99
N TYR A 67 -4.60 0.62 10.60
CA TYR A 67 -3.83 -0.43 11.28
C TYR A 67 -2.34 -0.15 11.43
N TYR A 68 -1.71 0.39 10.38
CA TYR A 68 -0.28 0.70 10.40
C TYR A 68 0.05 1.85 11.36
N LEU A 69 -0.86 2.83 11.51
CA LEU A 69 -0.71 3.90 12.48
C LEU A 69 -0.87 3.36 13.91
N TYR A 70 -1.82 2.44 14.13
CA TYR A 70 -2.02 1.81 15.45
C TYR A 70 -0.84 0.94 15.84
N LEU A 71 -0.32 0.13 14.93
CA LEU A 71 0.87 -0.68 15.17
C LEU A 71 2.09 0.22 15.41
N ASN A 72 2.30 1.27 14.61
CA ASN A 72 3.37 2.23 14.84
C ASN A 72 3.23 2.97 16.18
N PHE A 73 2.00 3.27 16.61
CA PHE A 73 1.76 3.88 17.92
C PHE A 73 2.01 2.89 19.05
N LEU A 74 1.70 1.61 18.85
CA LEU A 74 1.92 0.52 19.81
C LEU A 74 3.42 0.22 20.02
N THR A 75 4.23 0.27 18.96
CA THR A 75 5.66 -0.06 18.98
C THR A 75 6.46 0.59 20.12
N PRO A 76 6.44 1.93 20.31
CA PRO A 76 7.20 2.56 21.40
C PRO A 76 6.78 2.05 22.80
N PHE A 77 5.49 1.78 23.02
CA PHE A 77 5.04 1.22 24.31
C PHE A 77 5.51 -0.22 24.51
N LEU A 78 5.55 -1.02 23.43
CA LEU A 78 6.12 -2.37 23.49
C LEU A 78 7.62 -2.32 23.79
N CYS A 79 8.37 -1.43 23.15
CA CYS A 79 9.79 -1.20 23.46
C CYS A 79 10.02 -0.84 24.93
N LEU A 80 9.21 0.07 25.49
CA LEU A 80 9.31 0.42 26.91
C LEU A 80 8.97 -0.76 27.83
N SER A 81 7.96 -1.55 27.47
CA SER A 81 7.57 -2.75 28.22
C SER A 81 8.61 -3.87 28.18
N PHE A 82 9.59 -3.81 27.26
CA PHE A 82 10.66 -4.79 27.17
C PHE A 82 11.47 -4.90 28.46
N TYR A 83 11.62 -3.80 29.22
CA TYR A 83 12.28 -3.83 30.52
C TYR A 83 11.62 -4.83 31.49
N GLU A 84 10.29 -4.85 31.54
CA GLU A 84 9.54 -5.75 32.42
C GLU A 84 9.68 -7.21 31.99
N MET A 85 9.62 -7.47 30.68
CA MET A 85 9.85 -8.81 30.13
C MET A 85 11.29 -9.28 30.41
N ASN A 86 12.28 -8.41 30.23
CA ASN A 86 13.69 -8.68 30.53
C ASN A 86 13.89 -9.00 32.02
N SER A 87 13.31 -8.20 32.92
CA SER A 87 13.33 -8.43 34.37
C SER A 87 12.68 -9.77 34.74
N PHE A 88 11.54 -10.10 34.12
CA PHE A 88 10.86 -11.39 34.32
C PHE A 88 11.74 -12.56 33.87
N ILE A 89 12.31 -12.50 32.66
CA ILE A 89 13.18 -13.55 32.11
C ILE A 89 14.41 -13.75 33.00
N LYS A 90 15.08 -12.67 33.43
CA LYS A 90 16.24 -12.75 34.33
C LYS A 90 15.88 -13.40 35.67
N LYS A 91 14.78 -12.97 36.30
CA LYS A 91 14.40 -13.41 37.66
C LYS A 91 13.77 -14.80 37.71
N GLN A 92 12.91 -15.14 36.74
CA GLN A 92 12.12 -16.37 36.75
C GLN A 92 12.75 -17.50 35.93
N LEU A 93 13.46 -17.16 34.84
CA LEU A 93 14.09 -18.16 33.96
C LEU A 93 15.61 -18.24 34.16
N GLY A 94 16.20 -17.35 34.95
CA GLY A 94 17.64 -17.36 35.27
C GLY A 94 18.54 -17.10 34.06
N VAL A 95 18.02 -16.49 33.00
CA VAL A 95 18.77 -16.26 31.76
C VAL A 95 19.74 -15.09 31.93
N GLN A 96 20.98 -15.27 31.47
CA GLN A 96 22.01 -14.23 31.50
C GLN A 96 21.72 -13.09 30.52
N GLU A 97 22.14 -11.88 30.89
CA GLU A 97 21.91 -10.66 30.10
C GLU A 97 22.49 -10.73 28.68
N MET A 98 23.68 -11.30 28.52
CA MET A 98 24.33 -11.44 27.21
C MET A 98 23.53 -12.34 26.26
N VAL A 99 22.81 -13.35 26.80
CA VAL A 99 21.95 -14.23 25.99
C VAL A 99 20.76 -13.45 25.45
N ILE A 100 20.11 -12.64 26.30
CA ILE A 100 18.97 -11.80 25.91
C ILE A 100 19.39 -10.79 24.84
N LEU A 101 20.53 -10.12 25.03
CA LEU A 101 21.07 -9.19 24.04
C LEU A 101 21.34 -9.88 22.69
N THR A 102 21.94 -11.07 22.71
CA THR A 102 22.24 -11.85 21.50
C THR A 102 20.95 -12.22 20.75
N ILE A 103 19.90 -12.63 21.47
CA ILE A 103 18.59 -12.93 20.88
C ILE A 103 18.01 -11.68 20.19
N VAL A 104 18.02 -10.53 20.87
CA VAL A 104 17.50 -9.28 20.30
C VAL A 104 18.27 -8.88 19.04
N LEU A 105 19.61 -8.92 19.07
CA LEU A 105 20.46 -8.60 17.92
C LEU A 105 20.23 -9.55 16.74
N PHE A 106 20.04 -10.84 17.03
CA PHE A 106 19.70 -11.84 16.02
C PHE A 106 18.38 -11.49 15.32
N PHE A 107 17.32 -11.19 16.07
CA PHE A 107 16.02 -10.82 15.48
C PHE A 107 16.06 -9.50 14.72
N ILE A 108 16.82 -8.50 15.20
CA ILE A 108 17.03 -7.24 14.46
C ILE A 108 17.69 -7.54 13.11
N SER A 109 18.75 -8.37 13.11
CA SER A 109 19.46 -8.72 11.89
C SER A 109 18.57 -9.51 10.93
N LEU A 110 17.83 -10.50 11.43
CA LEU A 110 16.88 -11.28 10.65
C LEU A 110 15.82 -10.38 10.00
N ASN A 111 15.22 -9.47 10.76
CA ASN A 111 14.22 -8.53 10.24
C ASN A 111 14.80 -7.57 9.21
N PHE A 112 16.03 -7.10 9.40
CA PHE A 112 16.72 -6.29 8.41
C PHE A 112 16.91 -7.05 7.09
N PHE A 113 17.35 -8.31 7.13
CA PHE A 113 17.47 -9.14 5.93
C PHE A 113 16.13 -9.37 5.24
N VAL A 114 15.08 -9.71 6.00
CA VAL A 114 13.72 -9.90 5.47
C VAL A 114 13.20 -8.62 4.82
N TYR A 115 13.45 -7.45 5.42
CA TYR A 115 13.09 -6.16 4.87
C TYR A 115 13.81 -5.89 3.53
N ILE A 116 15.12 -6.05 3.50
CA ILE A 116 15.91 -5.82 2.27
C ILE A 116 15.53 -6.78 1.14
N ASP A 117 15.21 -8.03 1.44
CA ASP A 117 14.88 -9.02 0.42
C ASP A 117 13.44 -8.82 -0.14
N ASN A 118 12.47 -8.64 0.76
CA ASN A 118 11.05 -8.60 0.39
C ASN A 118 10.57 -7.20 -0.01
N TYR A 119 11.00 -6.15 0.70
CA TYR A 119 10.46 -4.80 0.51
C TYR A 119 11.23 -3.97 -0.50
N ARG A 120 12.53 -4.20 -0.69
CA ARG A 120 13.37 -3.46 -1.65
C ARG A 120 12.86 -3.54 -3.10
N ASN A 121 12.11 -4.59 -3.41
CA ASN A 121 11.58 -4.84 -4.75
C ASN A 121 10.10 -4.52 -4.89
N LEU A 122 9.43 -4.08 -3.82
CA LEU A 122 8.07 -3.56 -3.91
C LEU A 122 8.07 -2.25 -4.71
N GLN A 123 6.99 -2.03 -5.45
CA GLN A 123 6.76 -0.90 -6.34
C GLN A 123 7.73 -0.80 -7.54
N LYS A 124 8.54 -1.83 -7.81
CA LYS A 124 9.33 -1.90 -9.05
C LYS A 124 8.45 -2.29 -10.23
N VAL A 125 8.41 -1.39 -11.22
CA VAL A 125 7.84 -1.69 -12.53
C VAL A 125 8.89 -2.43 -13.36
N ASN A 126 8.84 -3.75 -13.35
CA ASN A 126 9.65 -4.56 -14.25
C ASN A 126 9.27 -4.22 -15.69
N GLY A 127 10.21 -3.93 -16.59
CA GLY A 127 9.89 -3.61 -17.99
C GLY A 127 9.44 -2.16 -18.26
N ILE A 128 9.86 -1.21 -17.42
CA ILE A 128 9.65 0.22 -17.68
C ILE A 128 10.19 0.67 -19.06
N ASP A 129 11.28 0.08 -19.52
CA ASP A 129 11.86 0.38 -20.84
C ASP A 129 10.90 0.02 -21.98
N ASN A 130 10.14 -1.07 -21.84
CA ASN A 130 9.12 -1.45 -22.82
C ASN A 130 7.99 -0.42 -22.85
N ILE A 131 7.53 0.05 -21.68
CA ILE A 131 6.51 1.11 -21.57
C ILE A 131 7.01 2.38 -22.27
N ILE A 132 8.23 2.83 -21.96
CA ILE A 132 8.86 4.02 -22.55
C ILE A 132 8.97 3.86 -24.07
N SER A 133 9.43 2.70 -24.55
CA SER A 133 9.61 2.44 -25.98
C SER A 133 8.30 2.53 -26.76
N ILE A 134 7.20 1.99 -26.21
CA ILE A 134 5.88 2.01 -26.86
C ILE A 134 5.33 3.44 -26.90
N ILE A 135 5.45 4.21 -25.82
CA ILE A 135 5.00 5.60 -25.80
C ILE A 135 5.77 6.42 -26.83
N LYS A 136 7.11 6.30 -26.87
CA LYS A 136 7.96 6.99 -27.85
C LYS A 136 7.66 6.59 -29.29
N LYS A 137 7.33 5.31 -29.53
CA LYS A 137 6.96 4.78 -30.86
C LYS A 137 5.61 5.32 -31.33
N LEU A 138 4.61 5.33 -30.45
CA LEU A 138 3.24 5.71 -30.80
C LEU A 138 3.01 7.23 -30.85
N ARG A 139 3.84 8.00 -30.14
CA ARG A 139 3.75 9.48 -30.05
C ARG A 139 2.31 9.96 -29.81
N PRO A 140 1.69 9.60 -28.67
CA PRO A 140 0.40 10.17 -28.30
C PRO A 140 0.53 11.68 -28.06
N ASN A 141 -0.60 12.39 -28.11
CA ASN A 141 -0.59 13.82 -27.80
C ASN A 141 -0.48 14.05 -26.29
N TYR A 142 -1.06 13.14 -25.49
CA TYR A 142 -1.11 13.25 -24.03
C TYR A 142 -0.94 11.90 -23.33
N LEU A 143 -0.52 11.95 -22.06
CA LEU A 143 -0.59 10.86 -21.10
C LEU A 143 -1.59 11.18 -19.98
N TYR A 144 -2.26 10.15 -19.45
CA TYR A 144 -3.21 10.29 -18.34
C TYR A 144 -3.35 8.99 -17.54
N GLY A 145 -3.73 9.07 -16.26
CA GLY A 145 -4.05 7.90 -15.43
C GLY A 145 -3.20 7.82 -14.17
N TYR A 146 -2.72 6.62 -13.83
CA TYR A 146 -2.10 6.29 -12.55
C TYR A 146 -1.04 7.31 -12.11
N ASN A 147 -1.26 7.95 -10.96
CA ASN A 147 -0.45 9.07 -10.48
C ASN A 147 0.98 8.67 -10.09
N GLY A 148 1.20 7.42 -9.67
CA GLY A 148 2.54 6.94 -9.30
C GLY A 148 3.50 6.76 -10.49
N LEU A 149 3.00 6.74 -11.73
CA LEU A 149 3.82 6.45 -12.91
C LEU A 149 3.69 7.49 -14.04
N THR A 150 2.49 8.02 -14.27
CA THR A 150 2.18 8.94 -15.38
C THR A 150 3.07 10.19 -15.41
N PRO A 151 3.26 10.96 -14.32
CA PRO A 151 4.13 12.13 -14.35
C PRO A 151 5.60 11.80 -14.67
N ALA A 152 6.13 10.68 -14.17
CA ALA A 152 7.49 10.25 -14.50
C ALA A 152 7.62 9.90 -16.00
N LEU A 153 6.64 9.17 -16.55
CA LEU A 153 6.61 8.85 -17.98
C LEU A 153 6.46 10.09 -18.86
N SER A 154 5.67 11.08 -18.44
CA SER A 154 5.51 12.37 -19.14
C SER A 154 6.86 13.06 -19.33
N VAL A 155 7.65 13.16 -18.26
CA VAL A 155 9.01 13.75 -18.30
C VAL A 155 9.96 12.94 -19.17
N ILE A 156 10.02 11.61 -19.00
CA ILE A 156 10.98 10.74 -19.70
C ILE A 156 10.69 10.63 -21.21
N THR A 157 9.41 10.68 -21.58
CA THR A 157 8.97 10.52 -22.99
C THR A 157 8.78 11.86 -23.69
N ASN A 158 8.81 12.98 -22.96
CA ASN A 158 8.50 14.33 -23.44
C ASN A 158 7.09 14.42 -24.07
N VAL A 159 6.14 13.66 -23.51
CA VAL A 159 4.72 13.72 -23.87
C VAL A 159 3.96 14.39 -22.72
N PRO A 160 3.22 15.48 -22.96
CA PRO A 160 2.59 16.22 -21.88
C PRO A 160 1.47 15.44 -21.19
N ALA A 161 1.22 15.74 -19.92
CA ALA A 161 0.04 15.23 -19.22
C ALA A 161 -1.24 15.87 -19.77
N LEU A 162 -2.32 15.09 -19.83
CA LEU A 162 -3.63 15.59 -20.28
C LEU A 162 -4.10 16.74 -19.40
N SER A 163 -4.41 17.88 -20.02
CA SER A 163 -4.95 19.07 -19.34
C SER A 163 -4.09 19.54 -18.14
N ASN A 164 -2.77 19.32 -18.20
CA ASN A 164 -1.81 19.60 -17.13
C ASN A 164 -2.13 18.90 -15.79
N VAL A 165 -2.86 17.78 -15.83
CA VAL A 165 -3.11 16.94 -14.66
C VAL A 165 -1.85 16.12 -14.38
N ASN A 166 -0.91 16.74 -13.67
CA ASN A 166 0.34 16.08 -13.27
C ASN A 166 0.14 15.09 -12.12
N ASP A 167 -0.93 15.25 -11.33
CA ASP A 167 -1.28 14.37 -10.23
C ASP A 167 -2.76 13.99 -10.28
N ALA A 168 -3.06 12.83 -10.85
CA ALA A 168 -4.41 12.26 -10.86
C ALA A 168 -4.68 11.47 -9.56
N TYR A 169 -4.41 12.06 -8.39
CA TYR A 169 -4.71 11.41 -7.12
C TYR A 169 -6.20 11.47 -6.80
N VAL A 170 -6.75 10.34 -6.32
CA VAL A 170 -8.19 10.16 -6.00
C VAL A 170 -8.77 11.29 -5.14
N TYR A 171 -7.95 11.85 -4.23
CA TYR A 171 -8.34 12.97 -3.38
C TYR A 171 -8.91 14.17 -4.15
N PHE A 172 -8.29 14.54 -5.29
CA PHE A 172 -8.73 15.70 -6.09
C PHE A 172 -10.09 15.48 -6.75
N PHE A 173 -10.41 14.24 -7.11
CA PHE A 173 -11.71 13.87 -7.67
C PHE A 173 -12.80 13.89 -6.58
N ARG A 174 -12.50 13.35 -5.40
CA ARG A 174 -13.43 13.38 -4.25
C ARG A 174 -13.72 14.79 -3.76
N ARG A 175 -12.76 15.71 -3.87
CA ARG A 175 -12.92 17.14 -3.54
C ARG A 175 -13.61 17.95 -4.64
N GLY A 176 -13.94 17.34 -5.78
CA GLY A 176 -14.56 18.03 -6.91
C GLY A 176 -13.61 18.98 -7.68
N MET A 177 -12.30 18.93 -7.42
CA MET A 177 -11.32 19.69 -8.20
C MET A 177 -11.16 19.12 -9.60
N TYR A 178 -11.27 17.80 -9.73
CA TYR A 178 -11.30 17.09 -11.00
C TYR A 178 -12.60 16.32 -11.18
N ASN A 179 -13.05 16.21 -12.43
CA ASN A 179 -14.22 15.42 -12.80
C ASN A 179 -13.77 14.23 -13.66
N LYS A 180 -14.03 13.00 -13.17
CA LYS A 180 -13.61 11.78 -13.85
C LYS A 180 -14.26 11.58 -15.22
N GLU A 181 -15.52 11.99 -15.39
CA GLU A 181 -16.23 11.86 -16.66
C GLU A 181 -15.61 12.80 -17.69
N THR A 182 -15.46 14.07 -17.33
CA THR A 182 -14.87 15.08 -18.20
C THR A 182 -13.44 14.73 -18.62
N LEU A 183 -12.59 14.30 -17.68
CA LEU A 183 -11.21 13.94 -17.98
C LEU A 183 -11.12 12.64 -18.79
N THR A 184 -11.97 11.65 -18.53
CA THR A 184 -12.01 10.43 -19.34
C THR A 184 -12.46 10.74 -20.77
N ASP A 185 -13.47 11.59 -20.97
CA ASP A 185 -13.93 11.99 -22.30
C ASP A 185 -12.86 12.77 -23.07
N GLN A 186 -12.12 13.64 -22.39
CA GLN A 186 -10.97 14.33 -22.97
C GLN A 186 -9.85 13.36 -23.32
N ALA A 187 -9.55 12.38 -22.46
CA ALA A 187 -8.53 11.38 -22.73
C ALA A 187 -8.89 10.57 -23.99
N VAL A 188 -10.14 10.13 -24.08
CA VAL A 188 -10.65 9.36 -25.22
C VAL A 188 -10.57 10.15 -26.53
N SER A 189 -10.92 11.44 -26.51
CA SER A 189 -10.97 12.27 -27.72
C SER A 189 -9.62 12.81 -28.21
N LYS A 190 -8.61 12.94 -27.34
CA LYS A 190 -7.38 13.70 -27.62
C LYS A 190 -6.14 12.87 -27.96
N LYS A 191 -6.27 11.69 -28.58
CA LYS A 191 -5.10 10.84 -28.92
C LYS A 191 -4.20 10.55 -27.70
N THR A 192 -4.82 10.14 -26.60
CA THR A 192 -4.16 9.91 -25.31
C THR A 192 -3.77 8.44 -25.15
N ILE A 193 -2.67 8.18 -24.45
CA ILE A 193 -2.42 6.88 -23.81
C ILE A 193 -2.81 6.98 -22.34
N ILE A 194 -3.72 6.11 -21.91
CA ILE A 194 -4.14 6.00 -20.51
C ILE A 194 -3.31 4.89 -19.85
N ILE A 195 -2.71 5.20 -18.70
CA ILE A 195 -1.91 4.28 -17.90
C ILE A 195 -2.74 3.89 -16.68
N THR A 196 -2.99 2.60 -16.47
CA THR A 196 -3.83 2.13 -15.36
C THR A 196 -3.13 1.03 -14.56
N GLN A 197 -3.48 0.93 -13.29
CA GLN A 197 -3.19 -0.24 -12.47
C GLN A 197 -4.20 -1.36 -12.76
N GLY A 198 -3.74 -2.60 -12.75
CA GLY A 198 -4.54 -3.80 -12.98
C GLY A 198 -4.24 -4.93 -12.00
N ALA A 199 -5.21 -5.82 -11.87
CA ALA A 199 -5.17 -7.05 -11.08
C ALA A 199 -5.48 -8.25 -11.98
N GLU A 200 -4.55 -9.19 -12.12
CA GLU A 200 -4.77 -10.46 -12.81
C GLU A 200 -4.30 -11.62 -11.92
N TYR A 201 -5.25 -12.32 -11.31
CA TYR A 201 -5.01 -13.48 -10.46
C TYR A 201 -5.77 -14.68 -11.05
N PRO A 202 -5.15 -15.43 -11.99
CA PRO A 202 -5.79 -16.56 -12.67
C PRO A 202 -6.34 -17.61 -11.69
N GLU A 203 -5.65 -17.84 -10.58
CA GLU A 203 -6.02 -18.77 -9.52
C GLU A 203 -7.37 -18.42 -8.85
N TYR A 204 -7.78 -17.16 -8.90
CA TYR A 204 -9.07 -16.68 -8.37
C TYR A 204 -10.04 -16.27 -9.48
N ASN A 205 -9.71 -16.53 -10.75
CA ASN A 205 -10.46 -16.06 -11.92
C ASN A 205 -10.69 -14.53 -11.93
N ILE A 206 -9.71 -13.76 -11.41
CA ILE A 206 -9.77 -12.30 -11.36
C ILE A 206 -8.96 -11.73 -12.52
N LYS A 207 -9.61 -10.93 -13.37
CA LYS A 207 -8.94 -10.11 -14.38
C LYS A 207 -9.60 -8.74 -14.47
N GLN A 208 -8.91 -7.73 -13.96
CA GLN A 208 -9.34 -6.36 -13.95
C GLN A 208 -8.22 -5.45 -14.43
N ASP A 209 -8.33 -4.94 -15.66
CA ASP A 209 -7.27 -4.15 -16.28
C ASP A 209 -7.26 -2.68 -15.80
N VAL A 210 -8.36 -2.22 -15.18
CA VAL A 210 -8.52 -0.88 -14.63
C VAL A 210 -9.02 -0.98 -13.19
N LEU A 211 -8.13 -0.74 -12.24
CA LEU A 211 -8.44 -0.62 -10.80
C LEU A 211 -8.82 0.83 -10.42
N ASP A 212 -8.38 1.80 -11.22
CA ASP A 212 -8.46 3.24 -11.00
C ASP A 212 -9.85 3.88 -11.26
N ASN A 213 -10.93 3.22 -10.81
CA ASN A 213 -12.32 3.60 -11.15
C ASN A 213 -12.80 4.96 -10.58
N GLU A 214 -12.06 5.51 -9.61
CA GLU A 214 -12.36 6.82 -9.03
C GLU A 214 -11.81 7.97 -9.87
N ILE A 215 -10.76 7.72 -10.67
CA ILE A 215 -10.14 8.72 -11.55
C ILE A 215 -10.56 8.54 -13.02
N LEU A 216 -10.93 7.32 -13.40
CA LEU A 216 -11.28 6.94 -14.77
C LEU A 216 -12.67 6.29 -14.83
N ASN A 217 -13.42 6.60 -15.88
CA ASN A 217 -14.60 5.81 -16.25
C ASN A 217 -14.16 4.56 -17.02
N LYS A 218 -14.06 3.42 -16.32
CA LYS A 218 -13.61 2.14 -16.90
C LYS A 218 -14.42 1.71 -18.13
N GLU A 219 -15.72 1.97 -18.16
CA GLU A 219 -16.60 1.54 -19.25
C GLU A 219 -16.26 2.27 -20.54
N LYS A 220 -16.00 3.58 -20.45
CA LYS A 220 -15.53 4.40 -21.57
C LYS A 220 -14.14 3.97 -22.04
N VAL A 221 -13.23 3.67 -21.10
CA VAL A 221 -11.89 3.17 -21.45
C VAL A 221 -11.97 1.85 -22.22
N TYR A 222 -12.77 0.88 -21.75
CA TYR A 222 -12.94 -0.40 -22.46
C TYR A 222 -13.66 -0.25 -23.80
N LYS A 223 -14.59 0.70 -23.92
CA LYS A 223 -15.36 0.91 -25.15
C LYS A 223 -14.56 1.61 -26.25
N TYR A 224 -13.75 2.60 -25.89
CA TYR A 224 -13.10 3.49 -26.87
C TYR A 224 -11.58 3.34 -26.95
N CYS A 225 -10.95 2.62 -26.01
CA CYS A 225 -9.52 2.42 -25.99
C CYS A 225 -9.15 0.94 -26.13
N LYS A 226 -8.01 0.67 -26.76
CA LYS A 226 -7.45 -0.68 -26.88
C LYS A 226 -6.28 -0.85 -25.93
N ASN A 227 -6.28 -1.94 -25.13
CA ASN A 227 -5.11 -2.32 -24.35
C ASN A 227 -3.98 -2.71 -25.31
N ILE A 228 -2.85 -1.99 -25.26
CA ILE A 228 -1.70 -2.16 -26.15
C ILE A 228 -0.48 -2.77 -25.45
N LEU A 229 -0.44 -2.73 -24.12
CA LEU A 229 0.64 -3.30 -23.34
C LEU A 229 0.13 -3.56 -21.93
N SER A 230 0.51 -4.72 -21.39
CA SER A 230 0.23 -5.08 -20.01
C SER A 230 1.46 -5.73 -19.39
N VAL A 231 2.03 -5.08 -18.38
CA VAL A 231 3.34 -5.45 -17.79
C VAL A 231 3.16 -5.87 -16.34
N PRO A 232 3.75 -6.99 -15.89
CA PRO A 232 3.68 -7.40 -14.49
C PRO A 232 4.47 -6.44 -13.59
N VAL A 233 3.90 -6.13 -12.44
CA VAL A 233 4.56 -5.31 -11.41
C VAL A 233 4.46 -5.99 -10.05
N LYS A 234 5.50 -5.83 -9.24
CA LYS A 234 5.42 -6.17 -7.82
C LYS A 234 5.00 -4.91 -7.09
N ALA A 235 3.72 -4.78 -6.75
CA ALA A 235 3.20 -3.66 -5.99
C ALA A 235 2.62 -4.15 -4.64
N GLU A 236 2.41 -3.21 -3.73
CA GLU A 236 1.65 -3.47 -2.51
C GLU A 236 0.15 -3.52 -2.84
N GLY A 237 -0.59 -4.41 -2.16
CA GLY A 237 -2.03 -4.57 -2.35
C GLY A 237 -2.41 -5.50 -3.51
N ASN A 238 -3.55 -5.23 -4.13
CA ASN A 238 -4.16 -6.07 -5.19
C ASN A 238 -3.63 -5.76 -6.60
N THR A 239 -2.71 -4.81 -6.74
CA THR A 239 -2.14 -4.46 -8.05
C THR A 239 -0.99 -5.39 -8.37
N ASN A 240 -1.04 -6.01 -9.54
CA ASN A 240 0.07 -6.82 -10.04
C ASN A 240 0.38 -6.58 -11.52
N ARG A 241 -0.31 -5.64 -12.18
CA ARG A 241 -0.02 -5.22 -13.55
C ARG A 241 -0.17 -3.71 -13.75
N ILE A 242 0.58 -3.20 -14.73
CA ILE A 242 0.37 -1.87 -15.31
C ILE A 242 -0.10 -2.06 -16.76
N ASN A 243 -1.20 -1.42 -17.11
CA ASN A 243 -1.80 -1.47 -18.44
C ASN A 243 -1.68 -0.14 -19.15
N LEU A 244 -1.46 -0.18 -20.46
CA LEU A 244 -1.51 0.98 -21.35
C LEU A 244 -2.69 0.82 -22.30
N PHE A 245 -3.59 1.79 -22.29
CA PHE A 245 -4.73 1.87 -23.19
C PHE A 245 -4.51 2.98 -24.21
N LYS A 246 -4.56 2.63 -25.50
CA LYS A 246 -4.53 3.57 -26.61
C LYS A 246 -5.95 3.97 -26.98
N CYS A 247 -6.31 5.24 -26.81
CA CYS A 247 -7.69 5.71 -26.99
C CYS A 247 -8.05 6.31 -28.35
N TYR A 248 -7.11 6.28 -29.29
CA TYR A 248 -7.33 6.75 -30.65
C TYR A 248 -7.32 5.54 -31.58
N GLN A 249 -8.42 5.38 -32.31
CA GLN A 249 -8.54 4.42 -33.39
C GLN A 249 -7.56 4.79 -34.50
N ASN A 250 -6.87 3.78 -35.04
CA ASN A 250 -6.30 3.86 -36.39
C ASN A 250 -7.41 3.44 -37.36
#